data_AF-A0A1I2JQV5-F1
#
_entry.id   AF-A0A1I2JQV5-F1
#
_cell.length_a   1.000
_cell.length_b   1.000
_cell.length_c   1.000
_cell.angle_alpha   90.00
_cell.angle_beta   90.00
_cell.angle_gamma   90.00
#
_symmetry.space_group_name_H-M   'P 1'
#
loop_
_entity.id
_entity.type
_entity.pdbx_description
1 polymer ?
#
loop_
_entity_poly.entity_id
_entity_poly.type
_entity_poly.pdbx_seq_one_letter_code
_entity_poly.pdbx_strand_id
1 'polypeptide(L)'
;MKLLFLRYISNRSIGESLRSSILNTGIYVYDTPESLEEKVFYWFNEDEDKLLETVLIGYDSKERRITEGWIGTAEPVADDSLKIVIGGIKPLREEQIREIERLYVNASKYKKNLKDVKEYLFMRELPQDILYDILYDLKDSCVHNSKKDKVFKGDYTSLKKDDISFLVKEMERNLNPLAQRSYMAKRAIGMKKPDECRSEFQRDKDRIVHSKAFRRTVDKAQVYSTHKGDHYRTRLTHTLEVNQIAKGIARSLRLHEDLVEAIALGHDIGHTPFGHEGERQLDLIMSGKLKLCKDHNPENFGGFKHNYQSLKLANYVEEKYVECEGLDLTYQVLEGMLKHTKIKKCKGIDCDTCCNKCFDIDEFLIIGDKEKLYLNQPFASTLEGQVVAWADEIAQRGHDLDDGVAGKLVDINDLKEELKEYEFMSPIVSIIETSLDQIKKSKRELVDPGELLRARVTPKIIRLFIDDIAENSRKNMDEYLKTHEIKEDVMIDSELICFSKEMKKIVDKLEEVINLQVINSQEVNCFDGKSMYIIKKLFQAYYNNPKQLPDHTLRRIQRELKDMNIPTVDVRKGKKRDVDREILIFKGIICTENRKEDFLKQKTFMRNIADFIGGMTDNYANSRFKELYNGN
;
A
#
# COMPACT_ATOMS: atom_id res chain seq x y z
N MET A 1 -16.60 -28.47 -19.01
CA MET A 1 -15.30 -29.17 -19.12
C MET A 1 -14.32 -28.69 -18.04
N LYS A 2 -13.65 -29.61 -17.31
CA LYS A 2 -12.69 -29.33 -16.21
C LYS A 2 -11.36 -30.08 -16.48
N LEU A 3 -10.22 -29.66 -15.91
CA LEU A 3 -8.88 -30.28 -16.10
C LEU A 3 -8.45 -30.94 -14.79
N LEU A 4 -7.86 -32.13 -14.85
CA LEU A 4 -7.42 -32.88 -13.67
C LEU A 4 -5.96 -33.31 -13.82
N PHE A 5 -5.08 -32.73 -12.99
CA PHE A 5 -3.63 -32.97 -13.05
C PHE A 5 -3.20 -34.07 -12.07
N LEU A 6 -2.41 -35.04 -12.55
CA LEU A 6 -1.82 -36.11 -11.74
C LEU A 6 -0.28 -36.01 -11.79
N ARG A 7 0.38 -36.00 -10.62
CA ARG A 7 1.78 -35.57 -10.52
C ARG A 7 2.69 -36.68 -10.01
N TYR A 8 3.78 -36.99 -10.73
CA TYR A 8 4.73 -38.03 -10.34
C TYR A 8 5.97 -37.44 -9.64
N ILE A 9 6.22 -37.85 -8.39
CA ILE A 9 7.56 -37.69 -7.78
C ILE A 9 8.45 -38.83 -8.27
N SER A 10 9.62 -38.51 -8.80
CA SER A 10 10.39 -39.40 -9.67
C SER A 10 11.14 -40.53 -8.94
N ASN A 11 10.41 -41.58 -8.59
CA ASN A 11 10.81 -42.98 -8.81
C ASN A 11 9.53 -43.85 -8.87
N ARG A 12 9.35 -44.54 -10.01
CA ARG A 12 8.33 -45.58 -10.35
C ARG A 12 7.25 -45.94 -9.32
N SER A 13 5.99 -45.75 -9.72
CA SER A 13 4.91 -46.74 -9.49
C SER A 13 3.63 -46.50 -10.31
N ILE A 14 3.19 -45.25 -10.50
CA ILE A 14 1.81 -44.97 -10.99
C ILE A 14 1.67 -44.92 -12.53
N GLY A 15 2.59 -44.29 -13.27
CA GLY A 15 2.46 -44.10 -14.73
C GLY A 15 2.52 -45.39 -15.57
N GLU A 16 3.36 -46.35 -15.18
CA GLU A 16 3.41 -47.68 -15.81
C GLU A 16 2.10 -48.46 -15.57
N SER A 17 1.45 -48.27 -14.41
CA SER A 17 0.16 -48.88 -14.07
C SER A 17 -0.95 -48.37 -15.00
N LEU A 18 -1.13 -47.04 -15.09
CA LEU A 18 -2.11 -46.41 -15.99
C LEU A 18 -1.92 -46.83 -17.45
N ARG A 19 -0.69 -46.85 -17.97
CA ARG A 19 -0.43 -47.34 -19.35
C ARG A 19 -0.88 -48.78 -19.57
N SER A 20 -0.66 -49.68 -18.61
CA SER A 20 -1.07 -51.08 -18.74
C SER A 20 -2.59 -51.28 -18.60
N SER A 21 -3.26 -50.47 -17.76
CA SER A 21 -4.72 -50.52 -17.58
C SER A 21 -5.49 -49.95 -18.78
N ILE A 22 -4.98 -48.88 -19.41
CA ILE A 22 -5.61 -48.24 -20.59
C ILE A 22 -5.66 -49.21 -21.79
N LEU A 23 -4.68 -50.11 -21.92
CA LEU A 23 -4.67 -51.14 -22.97
C LEU A 23 -5.69 -52.28 -22.74
N ASN A 24 -6.21 -52.44 -21.52
CA ASN A 24 -7.07 -53.56 -21.11
C ASN A 24 -8.46 -53.12 -20.64
N THR A 25 -9.06 -52.11 -21.31
CA THR A 25 -10.50 -51.74 -21.22
C THR A 25 -11.10 -51.78 -19.81
N GLY A 26 -10.36 -51.30 -18.81
CA GLY A 26 -10.72 -51.40 -17.40
C GLY A 26 -11.17 -50.07 -16.81
N ILE A 27 -12.18 -50.11 -15.93
CA ILE A 27 -12.52 -48.99 -15.06
C ILE A 27 -11.33 -48.74 -14.13
N TYR A 28 -10.71 -47.57 -14.22
CA TYR A 28 -9.67 -47.17 -13.29
C TYR A 28 -10.30 -46.48 -12.08
N VAL A 29 -9.97 -46.94 -10.87
CA VAL A 29 -10.37 -46.28 -9.62
C VAL A 29 -9.16 -45.54 -9.07
N TYR A 30 -9.28 -44.22 -8.97
CA TYR A 30 -8.27 -43.38 -8.30
C TYR A 30 -8.82 -42.95 -6.95
N ASP A 31 -8.45 -43.65 -5.88
CA ASP A 31 -8.74 -43.22 -4.52
C ASP A 31 -8.01 -41.89 -4.28
N THR A 32 -8.75 -40.78 -4.20
CA THR A 32 -8.18 -39.55 -3.68
C THR A 32 -8.03 -39.67 -2.16
N PRO A 33 -6.90 -39.25 -1.56
CA PRO A 33 -6.77 -39.22 -0.10
C PRO A 33 -7.96 -38.50 0.55
N GLU A 34 -8.52 -39.04 1.64
CA GLU A 34 -9.81 -38.67 2.26
C GLU A 34 -10.10 -37.14 2.28
N SER A 35 -9.07 -36.32 2.56
CA SER A 35 -9.08 -34.85 2.46
C SER A 35 -9.53 -34.21 1.11
N LEU A 36 -9.70 -35.01 0.06
CA LEU A 36 -10.03 -34.61 -1.31
C LEU A 36 -11.38 -35.17 -1.78
N GLU A 37 -11.98 -36.11 -1.04
CA GLU A 37 -13.30 -36.68 -1.33
C GLU A 37 -14.39 -35.61 -1.30
N GLU A 38 -14.48 -34.86 -0.20
CA GLU A 38 -15.51 -33.81 -0.01
C GLU A 38 -15.53 -32.79 -1.17
N LYS A 39 -14.35 -32.39 -1.67
CA LYS A 39 -14.23 -31.36 -2.71
C LYS A 39 -14.68 -31.85 -4.07
N VAL A 40 -14.26 -33.05 -4.47
CA VAL A 40 -14.67 -33.58 -5.77
C VAL A 40 -16.14 -34.01 -5.73
N PHE A 41 -16.64 -34.49 -4.59
CA PHE A 41 -18.07 -34.78 -4.40
C PHE A 41 -18.95 -33.54 -4.51
N TYR A 42 -18.51 -32.39 -3.96
CA TYR A 42 -19.19 -31.10 -4.13
C TYR A 42 -19.33 -30.71 -5.62
N TRP A 43 -18.26 -30.87 -6.42
CA TRP A 43 -18.24 -30.47 -7.84
C TRP A 43 -19.09 -31.33 -8.78
N PHE A 44 -19.53 -32.52 -8.34
CA PHE A 44 -20.50 -33.34 -9.04
C PHE A 44 -21.96 -33.02 -8.67
N ASN A 45 -22.19 -32.25 -7.60
CA ASN A 45 -23.54 -31.82 -7.20
C ASN A 45 -23.89 -30.40 -7.69
N GLU A 46 -22.94 -29.66 -8.27
CA GLU A 46 -23.21 -28.39 -8.99
C GLU A 46 -23.60 -28.58 -10.47
N ASP A 47 -23.37 -29.77 -11.05
CA ASP A 47 -23.71 -30.12 -12.44
C ASP A 47 -25.00 -30.97 -12.45
N GLU A 48 -26.05 -30.54 -13.17
CA GLU A 48 -27.36 -31.21 -13.16
C GLU A 48 -27.28 -32.68 -13.65
N ASP A 49 -26.36 -32.97 -14.58
CA ASP A 49 -26.16 -34.30 -15.18
C ASP A 49 -25.06 -35.16 -14.50
N LYS A 50 -24.37 -34.65 -13.47
CA LYS A 50 -23.28 -35.33 -12.72
C LYS A 50 -22.12 -35.91 -13.56
N LEU A 51 -21.91 -35.43 -14.78
CA LEU A 51 -20.92 -35.94 -15.75
C LEU A 51 -19.87 -34.87 -16.07
N LEU A 52 -18.57 -35.18 -15.85
CA LEU A 52 -17.49 -34.21 -16.04
C LEU A 52 -16.50 -34.61 -17.15
N GLU A 53 -16.58 -33.93 -18.29
CA GLU A 53 -15.50 -33.97 -19.30
C GLU A 53 -14.18 -33.48 -18.69
N THR A 54 -13.17 -34.35 -18.74
CA THR A 54 -11.93 -34.27 -17.97
C THR A 54 -10.71 -34.58 -18.84
N VAL A 55 -9.68 -33.74 -18.73
CA VAL A 55 -8.35 -34.01 -19.30
C VAL A 55 -7.39 -34.41 -18.18
N LEU A 56 -6.70 -35.54 -18.36
CA LEU A 56 -5.68 -36.10 -17.47
C LEU A 56 -4.29 -35.78 -18.00
N ILE A 57 -3.35 -35.47 -17.12
CA ILE A 57 -1.98 -35.09 -17.49
C ILE A 57 -1.00 -35.75 -16.52
N GLY A 58 0.00 -36.45 -17.05
CA GLY A 58 1.12 -37.04 -16.30
C GLY A 58 2.37 -36.16 -16.36
N TYR A 59 2.95 -35.87 -15.20
CA TYR A 59 4.04 -34.92 -15.04
C TYR A 59 5.28 -35.53 -14.37
N ASP A 60 6.44 -35.47 -15.02
CA ASP A 60 7.73 -35.90 -14.47
C ASP A 60 8.39 -34.74 -13.70
N SER A 61 8.57 -34.93 -12.39
CA SER A 61 9.20 -33.95 -11.49
C SER A 61 10.73 -33.86 -11.52
N LYS A 62 11.42 -34.84 -12.12
CA LYS A 62 12.88 -34.83 -12.36
C LYS A 62 13.18 -34.01 -13.61
N GLU A 63 12.51 -34.31 -14.73
CA GLU A 63 12.67 -33.57 -15.99
C GLU A 63 11.87 -32.25 -16.01
N ARG A 64 10.95 -32.07 -15.05
CA ARG A 64 10.04 -30.92 -14.90
C ARG A 64 9.17 -30.63 -16.13
N ARG A 65 8.63 -31.68 -16.73
CA ARG A 65 7.80 -31.57 -17.94
C ARG A 65 6.59 -32.49 -17.89
N ILE A 66 5.58 -32.15 -18.67
CA ILE A 66 4.47 -33.06 -18.98
C ILE A 66 5.02 -34.15 -19.91
N THR A 67 4.83 -35.41 -19.53
CA THR A 67 5.32 -36.56 -20.29
C THR A 67 4.22 -37.28 -21.08
N GLU A 68 2.97 -37.07 -20.70
CA GLU A 68 1.80 -37.77 -21.27
C GLU A 68 0.50 -37.07 -20.86
N GLY A 69 -0.56 -37.25 -21.65
CA GLY A 69 -1.88 -36.71 -21.36
C GLY A 69 -2.98 -37.42 -22.12
N TRP A 70 -4.21 -37.33 -21.60
CA TRP A 70 -5.39 -38.04 -22.09
C TRP A 70 -6.67 -37.23 -21.84
N ILE A 71 -7.78 -37.59 -22.50
CA ILE A 71 -9.10 -36.98 -22.35
C ILE A 71 -10.19 -38.05 -22.21
N GLY A 72 -11.20 -37.82 -21.36
CA GLY A 72 -12.35 -38.71 -21.12
C GLY A 72 -13.45 -38.03 -20.28
N THR A 73 -14.44 -38.79 -19.82
CA THR A 73 -15.47 -38.31 -18.86
C THR A 73 -15.32 -38.97 -17.51
N ALA A 74 -15.71 -38.28 -16.44
CA ALA A 74 -15.64 -38.75 -15.06
C ALA A 74 -17.03 -38.71 -14.39
N GLU A 75 -17.27 -39.68 -13.50
CA GLU A 75 -18.47 -39.82 -12.64
C GLU A 75 -18.07 -40.20 -11.20
N PRO A 76 -18.88 -39.88 -10.16
CA PRO A 76 -18.66 -40.28 -8.77
C PRO A 76 -19.38 -41.59 -8.41
N VAL A 77 -18.88 -42.31 -7.39
CA VAL A 77 -19.51 -43.51 -6.81
C VAL A 77 -19.76 -43.29 -5.32
N ALA A 78 -20.82 -43.89 -4.76
CA ALA A 78 -21.20 -43.76 -3.35
C ALA A 78 -20.56 -44.84 -2.46
N ASP A 79 -19.84 -44.39 -1.42
CA ASP A 79 -19.50 -45.06 -0.14
C ASP A 79 -18.27 -44.34 0.47
N ASP A 80 -18.42 -43.04 0.80
CA ASP A 80 -17.40 -42.14 1.40
C ASP A 80 -15.96 -42.31 0.85
N SER A 81 -15.83 -42.66 -0.43
CA SER A 81 -14.55 -42.86 -1.10
C SER A 81 -14.63 -42.40 -2.56
N LEU A 82 -13.67 -41.60 -3.01
CA LEU A 82 -13.77 -41.01 -4.35
C LEU A 82 -13.28 -42.00 -5.40
N LYS A 83 -14.22 -42.60 -6.13
CA LYS A 83 -13.90 -43.49 -7.26
C LYS A 83 -14.27 -42.80 -8.56
N ILE A 84 -13.29 -42.13 -9.17
CA ILE A 84 -13.46 -41.48 -10.46
C ILE A 84 -13.57 -42.56 -11.55
N VAL A 85 -14.77 -42.95 -11.95
CA VAL A 85 -14.97 -43.87 -13.09
C VAL A 85 -14.71 -43.10 -14.38
N ILE A 86 -13.67 -43.48 -15.13
CA ILE A 86 -13.29 -42.77 -16.37
C ILE A 86 -13.64 -43.58 -17.61
N GLY A 87 -14.73 -43.19 -18.28
CA GLY A 87 -15.18 -43.81 -19.51
C GLY A 87 -14.44 -43.29 -20.75
N GLY A 88 -14.04 -44.20 -21.66
CA GLY A 88 -13.68 -43.85 -23.04
C GLY A 88 -12.41 -43.01 -23.24
N ILE A 89 -11.40 -43.15 -22.37
CA ILE A 89 -10.15 -42.36 -22.42
C ILE A 89 -9.46 -42.45 -23.80
N LYS A 90 -9.05 -41.30 -24.36
CA LYS A 90 -8.16 -41.19 -25.52
C LYS A 90 -6.85 -40.49 -25.17
N PRO A 91 -5.67 -40.95 -25.63
CA PRO A 91 -4.42 -40.23 -25.47
C PRO A 91 -4.36 -38.97 -26.35
N LEU A 92 -3.72 -37.92 -25.83
CA LEU A 92 -3.43 -36.70 -26.57
C LEU A 92 -2.17 -36.87 -27.42
N ARG A 93 -2.10 -36.20 -28.58
CA ARG A 93 -0.88 -36.15 -29.42
C ARG A 93 0.20 -35.30 -28.75
N GLU A 94 1.47 -35.54 -29.08
CA GLU A 94 2.60 -34.76 -28.53
C GLU A 94 2.45 -33.25 -28.74
N GLU A 95 1.93 -32.79 -29.88
CA GLU A 95 1.67 -31.38 -30.17
C GLU A 95 0.63 -30.79 -29.20
N GLN A 96 -0.50 -31.47 -29.02
CA GLN A 96 -1.52 -31.09 -28.04
C GLN A 96 -0.97 -31.12 -26.61
N ILE A 97 -0.11 -32.08 -26.28
CA ILE A 97 0.58 -32.15 -24.98
C ILE A 97 1.54 -30.98 -24.80
N ARG A 98 2.33 -30.61 -25.83
CA ARG A 98 3.22 -29.44 -25.80
C ARG A 98 2.46 -28.13 -25.73
N GLU A 99 1.28 -28.04 -26.34
CA GLU A 99 0.48 -26.81 -26.32
C GLU A 99 -0.29 -26.67 -25.01
N ILE A 100 -0.76 -27.77 -24.43
CA ILE A 100 -1.19 -27.84 -23.02
C ILE A 100 -0.02 -27.52 -22.09
N GLU A 101 1.20 -27.97 -22.38
CA GLU A 101 2.40 -27.62 -21.63
C GLU A 101 2.78 -26.14 -21.80
N ARG A 102 2.63 -25.53 -22.98
CA ARG A 102 2.79 -24.08 -23.18
C ARG A 102 1.73 -23.31 -22.40
N LEU A 103 0.47 -23.75 -22.43
CA LEU A 103 -0.60 -23.16 -21.63
C LEU A 103 -0.33 -23.29 -20.14
N TYR A 104 0.11 -24.47 -19.70
CA TYR A 104 0.44 -24.77 -18.30
C TYR A 104 1.70 -24.04 -17.84
N VAL A 105 2.71 -23.87 -18.68
CA VAL A 105 3.96 -23.14 -18.39
C VAL A 105 3.78 -21.63 -18.55
N ASN A 106 2.84 -21.15 -19.37
CA ASN A 106 2.40 -19.75 -19.33
C ASN A 106 1.57 -19.50 -18.06
N ALA A 107 0.61 -20.36 -17.72
CA ALA A 107 -0.08 -20.35 -16.43
C ALA A 107 0.91 -20.48 -15.25
N SER A 108 2.02 -21.22 -15.40
CA SER A 108 3.11 -21.30 -14.42
C SER A 108 4.17 -20.18 -14.56
N LYS A 109 4.11 -19.33 -15.59
CA LYS A 109 4.76 -18.00 -15.56
C LYS A 109 3.93 -17.01 -14.75
N TYR A 110 2.60 -17.19 -14.75
CA TYR A 110 1.70 -16.57 -13.77
C TYR A 110 1.74 -17.28 -12.39
N LYS A 111 2.36 -18.48 -12.26
CA LYS A 111 2.64 -19.21 -10.99
C LYS A 111 3.90 -20.12 -11.03
N LYS A 112 5.07 -19.57 -10.65
CA LYS A 112 6.30 -20.30 -10.21
C LYS A 112 7.00 -21.26 -11.20
N ASN A 113 8.27 -21.53 -10.88
CA ASN A 113 8.88 -22.84 -11.16
C ASN A 113 7.96 -23.96 -10.59
N LEU A 114 7.20 -24.64 -11.46
CA LEU A 114 6.95 -26.10 -11.62
C LEU A 114 7.01 -27.11 -10.44
N LYS A 115 7.40 -26.73 -9.22
CA LYS A 115 7.42 -27.56 -8.02
C LYS A 115 6.28 -27.30 -7.03
N ASP A 116 5.72 -26.09 -7.02
CA ASP A 116 4.60 -25.71 -6.14
C ASP A 116 3.26 -25.53 -6.89
N VAL A 117 3.18 -25.94 -8.15
CA VAL A 117 1.88 -26.35 -8.70
C VAL A 117 1.55 -27.70 -8.07
N LYS A 118 1.17 -27.64 -6.79
CA LYS A 118 0.57 -28.75 -6.07
C LYS A 118 -0.75 -29.07 -6.75
N GLU A 119 -0.98 -30.38 -6.95
CA GLU A 119 -2.29 -30.98 -6.77
C GLU A 119 -3.49 -30.11 -7.23
N TYR A 120 -3.81 -30.14 -8.54
CA TYR A 120 -4.98 -29.57 -9.26
C TYR A 120 -4.94 -28.10 -9.79
N LEU A 121 -5.57 -27.86 -10.95
CA LEU A 121 -5.70 -26.55 -11.63
C LEU A 121 -6.98 -26.50 -12.51
N PHE A 122 -7.72 -25.39 -12.49
CA PHE A 122 -9.08 -25.26 -13.09
C PHE A 122 -9.10 -24.59 -14.49
N MET A 123 -10.01 -25.01 -15.37
CA MET A 123 -10.07 -24.54 -16.78
C MET A 123 -10.67 -23.16 -17.04
N ARG A 124 -11.23 -22.46 -16.04
CA ARG A 124 -11.62 -21.04 -16.24
C ARG A 124 -10.40 -20.12 -16.40
N GLU A 125 -9.21 -20.59 -16.05
CA GLU A 125 -7.95 -19.82 -16.06
C GLU A 125 -7.15 -19.95 -17.37
N LEU A 126 -7.64 -20.73 -18.35
CA LEU A 126 -7.01 -20.90 -19.65
C LEU A 126 -7.94 -20.34 -20.74
N PRO A 127 -7.44 -19.59 -21.74
CA PRO A 127 -8.30 -18.94 -22.72
C PRO A 127 -9.13 -19.97 -23.48
N GLN A 128 -10.46 -19.82 -23.47
CA GLN A 128 -11.37 -20.88 -23.90
C GLN A 128 -11.30 -21.12 -25.40
N ASP A 129 -11.22 -20.07 -26.21
CA ASP A 129 -10.91 -20.11 -27.64
C ASP A 129 -9.66 -20.96 -27.93
N ILE A 130 -8.59 -20.67 -27.20
CA ILE A 130 -7.31 -21.37 -27.31
C ILE A 130 -7.50 -22.83 -26.83
N LEU A 131 -8.29 -23.12 -25.80
CA LEU A 131 -8.58 -24.50 -25.37
C LEU A 131 -9.45 -25.26 -26.37
N TYR A 132 -10.48 -24.62 -26.93
CA TYR A 132 -11.28 -25.12 -28.04
C TYR A 132 -10.38 -25.46 -29.23
N ASP A 133 -9.40 -24.64 -29.60
CA ASP A 133 -8.44 -24.95 -30.68
C ASP A 133 -7.49 -26.13 -30.37
N ILE A 134 -7.13 -26.39 -29.10
CA ILE A 134 -6.40 -27.64 -28.74
C ILE A 134 -7.28 -28.87 -28.91
N LEU A 135 -8.57 -28.74 -28.62
CA LEU A 135 -9.55 -29.82 -28.58
C LEU A 135 -10.20 -30.09 -29.95
N TYR A 136 -10.27 -29.07 -30.81
CA TYR A 136 -10.85 -29.08 -32.15
C TYR A 136 -9.83 -28.79 -33.29
N ASP A 137 -8.53 -28.83 -32.98
CA ASP A 137 -7.42 -29.12 -33.90
C ASP A 137 -6.79 -27.96 -34.71
N LEU A 138 -6.56 -26.79 -34.08
CA LEU A 138 -5.81 -25.67 -34.70
C LEU A 138 -4.85 -24.94 -33.74
N LYS A 139 -3.94 -25.65 -33.07
CA LYS A 139 -2.92 -24.96 -32.28
C LYS A 139 -1.58 -25.65 -32.07
N ASP A 140 -0.69 -25.49 -33.04
CA ASP A 140 0.74 -25.56 -32.78
C ASP A 140 1.56 -24.70 -33.76
N SER A 141 1.64 -23.38 -33.49
CA SER A 141 2.77 -22.54 -33.91
C SER A 141 2.66 -21.12 -33.36
N CYS A 142 3.52 -20.78 -32.39
CA CYS A 142 3.91 -19.39 -32.22
C CYS A 142 4.80 -18.97 -33.42
N VAL A 143 4.64 -17.72 -33.89
CA VAL A 143 5.72 -16.70 -34.02
C VAL A 143 5.43 -15.70 -35.15
N HIS A 144 5.46 -14.42 -34.77
CA HIS A 144 5.63 -13.20 -35.56
C HIS A 144 4.66 -12.88 -36.72
N ASN A 145 3.81 -11.86 -36.54
CA ASN A 145 4.12 -10.42 -36.62
C ASN A 145 4.13 -9.87 -38.07
N SER A 146 3.37 -8.80 -38.27
CA SER A 146 3.40 -7.91 -39.42
C SER A 146 3.07 -8.49 -40.82
N LYS A 147 1.78 -8.58 -41.13
CA LYS A 147 1.12 -7.70 -42.15
C LYS A 147 -0.31 -8.18 -42.42
N LYS A 148 -1.21 -7.20 -42.48
CA LYS A 148 -2.43 -7.13 -43.31
C LYS A 148 -3.35 -8.36 -43.32
N ASP A 149 -4.57 -8.13 -42.80
CA ASP A 149 -5.84 -8.26 -43.55
C ASP A 149 -6.21 -9.65 -44.12
N LYS A 150 -7.42 -10.22 -44.02
CA LYS A 150 -8.76 -9.79 -43.58
C LYS A 150 -9.66 -11.07 -43.73
N VAL A 151 -10.79 -11.33 -43.07
CA VAL A 151 -11.79 -10.51 -42.35
C VAL A 151 -12.43 -11.33 -41.19
N PHE A 152 -12.66 -10.73 -40.01
CA PHE A 152 -13.96 -10.85 -39.32
C PHE A 152 -14.41 -9.42 -38.96
N LYS A 153 -15.41 -8.90 -39.68
CA LYS A 153 -16.03 -7.61 -39.41
C LYS A 153 -17.08 -7.78 -38.31
N GLY A 154 -16.64 -8.19 -37.13
CA GLY A 154 -17.30 -7.83 -35.89
C GLY A 154 -16.74 -6.47 -35.47
N ASP A 155 -17.60 -5.49 -35.25
CA ASP A 155 -17.19 -4.11 -34.97
C ASP A 155 -16.72 -3.97 -33.51
N TYR A 156 -15.57 -4.54 -33.15
CA TYR A 156 -15.04 -4.54 -31.76
C TYR A 156 -14.75 -3.13 -31.21
N THR A 157 -14.79 -2.10 -32.05
CA THR A 157 -14.90 -0.70 -31.65
C THR A 157 -16.19 -0.36 -30.87
N SER A 158 -17.14 -1.31 -30.78
CA SER A 158 -18.38 -1.21 -29.98
C SER A 158 -18.46 -2.19 -28.80
N LEU A 159 -17.33 -2.64 -28.22
CA LEU A 159 -17.36 -3.19 -26.86
C LEU A 159 -17.94 -2.11 -25.93
N LYS A 160 -19.07 -2.41 -25.29
CA LYS A 160 -19.77 -1.44 -24.48
C LYS A 160 -19.07 -1.31 -23.14
N LYS A 161 -19.34 -0.20 -22.45
CA LYS A 161 -18.82 0.08 -21.09
C LYS A 161 -19.14 -1.06 -20.10
N ASP A 162 -20.19 -1.81 -20.41
CA ASP A 162 -20.70 -2.96 -19.66
C ASP A 162 -19.74 -4.17 -19.69
N ASP A 163 -19.03 -4.41 -20.80
CA ASP A 163 -18.17 -5.59 -20.99
C ASP A 163 -16.87 -5.49 -20.17
N ILE A 164 -16.25 -4.30 -20.12
CA ILE A 164 -15.08 -4.03 -19.26
C ILE A 164 -15.50 -4.05 -17.79
N SER A 165 -16.69 -3.52 -17.48
CA SER A 165 -17.25 -3.59 -16.12
C SER A 165 -17.46 -5.03 -15.67
N PHE A 166 -17.83 -5.95 -16.57
CA PHE A 166 -18.05 -7.36 -16.26
C PHE A 166 -16.78 -8.07 -15.76
N LEU A 167 -15.65 -7.90 -16.45
CA LEU A 167 -14.38 -8.53 -16.06
C LEU A 167 -13.87 -8.05 -14.69
N VAL A 168 -13.88 -6.74 -14.45
CA VAL A 168 -13.51 -6.17 -13.14
C VAL A 168 -14.48 -6.64 -12.04
N LYS A 169 -15.79 -6.72 -12.35
CA LYS A 169 -16.77 -7.28 -11.42
C LYS A 169 -16.49 -8.76 -11.12
N GLU A 170 -16.12 -9.60 -12.09
CA GLU A 170 -15.75 -11.01 -11.86
C GLU A 170 -14.61 -11.12 -10.85
N MET A 171 -13.54 -10.32 -11.02
CA MET A 171 -12.38 -10.30 -10.12
C MET A 171 -12.76 -9.89 -8.68
N GLU A 172 -13.74 -8.99 -8.53
CA GLU A 172 -14.19 -8.44 -7.24
C GLU A 172 -15.34 -9.23 -6.58
N ARG A 173 -15.88 -10.29 -7.21
CA ARG A 173 -17.06 -11.03 -6.69
C ARG A 173 -16.91 -11.58 -5.27
N ASN A 174 -15.70 -11.97 -4.89
CA ASN A 174 -15.43 -12.61 -3.59
C ASN A 174 -15.10 -11.62 -2.46
N LEU A 175 -15.08 -10.31 -2.74
CA LEU A 175 -14.86 -9.27 -1.73
C LEU A 175 -16.07 -9.13 -0.79
N ASN A 176 -15.80 -8.76 0.45
CA ASN A 176 -16.83 -8.46 1.45
C ASN A 176 -17.84 -7.43 0.89
N PRO A 177 -19.14 -7.52 1.19
CA PRO A 177 -20.12 -6.52 0.76
C PRO A 177 -19.80 -5.08 1.18
N LEU A 178 -19.07 -4.87 2.29
CA LEU A 178 -18.61 -3.55 2.75
C LEU A 178 -17.27 -3.09 2.15
N ALA A 179 -16.61 -3.91 1.33
CA ALA A 179 -15.34 -3.55 0.69
C ALA A 179 -15.56 -2.61 -0.51
N GLN A 180 -14.66 -1.66 -0.73
CA GLN A 180 -14.80 -0.73 -1.85
C GLN A 180 -14.59 -1.44 -3.19
N ARG A 181 -15.46 -1.16 -4.17
CA ARG A 181 -15.38 -1.73 -5.53
C ARG A 181 -14.63 -0.80 -6.49
N SER A 182 -13.72 -1.33 -7.32
CA SER A 182 -12.88 -0.49 -8.19
C SER A 182 -13.65 0.13 -9.35
N TYR A 183 -14.75 -0.48 -9.80
CA TYR A 183 -15.60 0.12 -10.83
C TYR A 183 -16.43 1.32 -10.33
N MET A 184 -16.50 1.53 -9.01
CA MET A 184 -17.08 2.72 -8.36
C MET A 184 -16.03 3.77 -7.97
N ALA A 185 -14.76 3.59 -8.35
CA ALA A 185 -13.71 4.54 -8.10
C ALA A 185 -13.97 5.87 -8.82
N LYS A 186 -13.78 7.00 -8.11
CA LYS A 186 -14.05 8.35 -8.64
C LYS A 186 -12.77 9.16 -8.68
N ARG A 187 -12.54 9.93 -9.75
CA ARG A 187 -11.37 10.80 -9.93
C ARG A 187 -11.80 12.25 -10.13
N ALA A 188 -10.90 13.18 -9.86
CA ALA A 188 -11.14 14.61 -10.12
C ALA A 188 -11.09 14.95 -11.62
N ILE A 189 -10.14 14.38 -12.37
CA ILE A 189 -9.93 14.66 -13.80
C ILE A 189 -10.31 13.45 -14.66
N GLY A 190 -9.83 12.25 -14.31
CA GLY A 190 -10.16 11.03 -15.06
C GLY A 190 -9.52 10.95 -16.45
N MET A 191 -8.26 11.38 -16.57
CA MET A 191 -7.58 11.67 -17.86
C MET A 191 -7.61 10.56 -18.92
N LYS A 192 -7.70 9.30 -18.48
CA LYS A 192 -7.69 8.11 -19.35
C LYS A 192 -8.82 7.19 -18.93
N LYS A 193 -9.46 6.56 -19.92
CA LYS A 193 -10.44 5.50 -19.73
C LYS A 193 -9.86 4.35 -18.86
N PRO A 194 -10.71 3.59 -18.15
CA PRO A 194 -10.30 2.37 -17.49
C PRO A 194 -9.61 1.40 -18.44
N ASP A 195 -8.71 0.62 -17.86
CA ASP A 195 -7.83 -0.34 -18.54
C ASP A 195 -8.46 -1.74 -18.44
N GLU A 196 -8.45 -2.53 -19.52
CA GLU A 196 -9.21 -3.79 -19.59
C GLU A 196 -8.67 -4.86 -18.63
N CYS A 197 -7.39 -4.77 -18.25
CA CYS A 197 -6.69 -5.75 -17.43
C CYS A 197 -6.16 -5.19 -16.09
N ARG A 198 -6.59 -3.98 -15.68
CA ARG A 198 -6.07 -3.30 -14.48
C ARG A 198 -7.13 -2.48 -13.78
N SER A 199 -7.30 -2.71 -12.48
CA SER A 199 -8.22 -1.95 -11.62
C SER A 199 -7.79 -0.47 -11.49
N GLU A 200 -8.74 0.41 -11.23
CA GLU A 200 -8.46 1.84 -11.01
C GLU A 200 -7.58 2.07 -9.76
N PHE A 201 -7.68 1.20 -8.76
CA PHE A 201 -6.80 1.24 -7.58
C PHE A 201 -5.39 0.70 -7.86
N GLN A 202 -5.24 -0.34 -8.70
CA GLN A 202 -3.93 -0.79 -9.17
C GLN A 202 -3.25 0.29 -10.03
N ARG A 203 -4.02 1.02 -10.84
CA ARG A 203 -3.54 2.21 -11.56
C ARG A 203 -3.08 3.33 -10.61
N ASP A 204 -3.72 3.53 -9.46
CA ASP A 204 -3.27 4.50 -8.45
C ASP A 204 -1.97 4.08 -7.78
N LYS A 205 -1.85 2.80 -7.41
CA LYS A 205 -0.60 2.20 -6.93
C LYS A 205 0.56 2.46 -7.89
N ASP A 206 0.40 2.16 -9.17
CA ASP A 206 1.44 2.37 -10.19
C ASP A 206 1.87 3.85 -10.26
N ARG A 207 0.89 4.77 -10.21
CA ARG A 207 1.10 6.22 -10.22
C ARG A 207 1.91 6.70 -9.02
N ILE A 208 1.59 6.21 -7.82
CA ILE A 208 2.29 6.50 -6.57
C ILE A 208 3.73 5.97 -6.62
N VAL A 209 3.92 4.68 -6.93
CA VAL A 209 5.26 4.04 -6.97
C VAL A 209 6.20 4.74 -7.95
N HIS A 210 5.70 5.20 -9.09
CA HIS A 210 6.49 5.94 -10.07
C HIS A 210 6.63 7.45 -9.79
N SER A 211 6.01 8.00 -8.75
CA SER A 211 6.13 9.44 -8.38
C SER A 211 7.55 9.83 -7.93
N LYS A 212 7.86 11.13 -7.94
CA LYS A 212 9.13 11.63 -7.38
C LYS A 212 9.09 11.65 -5.86
N ALA A 213 7.95 11.95 -5.25
CA ALA A 213 7.72 11.90 -3.81
C ALA A 213 7.97 10.51 -3.21
N PHE A 214 7.42 9.45 -3.80
CA PHE A 214 7.64 8.07 -3.33
C PHE A 214 9.13 7.66 -3.42
N ARG A 215 9.82 7.94 -4.54
CA ARG A 215 11.27 7.65 -4.63
C ARG A 215 12.13 8.35 -3.58
N ARG A 216 11.65 9.45 -2.98
CA ARG A 216 12.37 10.20 -1.93
C ARG A 216 12.22 9.58 -0.54
N THR A 217 11.30 8.64 -0.30
CA THR A 217 11.13 8.00 1.02
C THR A 217 12.29 7.05 1.37
N VAL A 218 13.08 6.62 0.36
CA VAL A 218 14.35 5.89 0.54
C VAL A 218 15.36 6.65 1.40
N ASP A 219 15.40 7.98 1.29
CA ASP A 219 16.43 8.84 1.89
C ASP A 219 15.82 9.81 2.92
N LYS A 220 14.79 9.33 3.64
CA LYS A 220 14.14 10.02 4.76
C LYS A 220 14.12 9.10 5.98
N ALA A 221 14.51 9.61 7.14
CA ALA A 221 14.35 8.90 8.40
C ALA A 221 12.87 8.78 8.78
N GLN A 222 12.48 7.62 9.32
CA GLN A 222 11.18 7.43 9.99
C GLN A 222 11.25 8.08 11.38
N VAL A 223 12.10 7.49 12.24
CA VAL A 223 12.54 7.95 13.56
C VAL A 223 14.07 7.75 13.62
N TYR A 224 14.79 8.46 14.50
CA TYR A 224 16.23 8.25 14.67
C TYR A 224 16.48 6.90 15.38
N SER A 225 16.79 5.86 14.60
CA SER A 225 17.31 4.60 15.16
C SER A 225 18.70 4.85 15.75
N THR A 226 18.90 4.42 16.99
CA THR A 226 20.19 4.50 17.71
C THR A 226 21.26 3.56 17.14
N HIS A 227 20.90 2.72 16.15
CA HIS A 227 21.87 1.95 15.39
C HIS A 227 22.74 2.81 14.48
N LYS A 228 23.89 3.23 15.03
CA LYS A 228 25.05 3.67 14.25
C LYS A 228 25.61 2.49 13.44
N GLY A 229 25.16 2.35 12.20
CA GLY A 229 25.62 1.31 11.27
C GLY A 229 24.81 1.30 9.95
N ASP A 230 25.04 0.31 9.10
CA ASP A 230 24.41 0.21 7.76
C ASP A 230 22.91 -0.17 7.77
N HIS A 231 22.29 -0.23 8.96
CA HIS A 231 20.92 -0.74 9.18
C HIS A 231 19.92 0.34 9.62
N TYR A 232 20.06 1.57 9.11
CA TYR A 232 19.06 2.61 9.33
C TYR A 232 17.71 2.27 8.68
N ARG A 233 16.64 2.20 9.48
CA ARG A 233 15.26 2.19 8.95
C ARG A 233 14.95 3.50 8.24
N THR A 234 14.30 3.39 7.09
CA THR A 234 13.88 4.50 6.22
C THR A 234 12.36 4.60 6.18
N ARG A 235 11.82 5.74 5.70
CA ARG A 235 10.38 5.84 5.45
C ARG A 235 9.90 4.83 4.41
N LEU A 236 10.74 4.42 3.46
CA LEU A 236 10.39 3.35 2.53
C LEU A 236 10.23 2.00 3.25
N THR A 237 11.12 1.62 4.15
CA THR A 237 10.99 0.33 4.88
C THR A 237 9.74 0.34 5.75
N HIS A 238 9.44 1.44 6.46
CA HIS A 238 8.17 1.63 7.16
C HIS A 238 6.97 1.45 6.22
N THR A 239 6.94 2.19 5.11
CA THR A 239 5.86 2.15 4.11
C THR A 239 5.62 0.72 3.56
N LEU A 240 6.67 -0.08 3.38
CA LEU A 240 6.57 -1.47 2.93
C LEU A 240 6.03 -2.41 4.02
N GLU A 241 6.38 -2.17 5.28
CA GLU A 241 5.87 -2.93 6.43
C GLU A 241 4.38 -2.59 6.70
N VAL A 242 4.00 -1.32 6.66
CA VAL A 242 2.59 -0.87 6.69
C VAL A 242 1.80 -1.56 5.58
N ASN A 243 2.29 -1.56 4.34
CA ASN A 243 1.64 -2.25 3.23
C ASN A 243 1.49 -3.76 3.48
N GLN A 244 2.50 -4.43 4.05
CA GLN A 244 2.44 -5.85 4.39
C GLN A 244 1.36 -6.14 5.45
N ILE A 245 1.35 -5.37 6.54
CA ILE A 245 0.39 -5.50 7.65
C ILE A 245 -1.03 -5.23 7.15
N ALA A 246 -1.21 -4.12 6.43
CA ALA A 246 -2.49 -3.69 5.88
C ALA A 246 -3.09 -4.74 4.92
N LYS A 247 -2.28 -5.29 4.00
CA LYS A 247 -2.73 -6.38 3.11
C LYS A 247 -3.01 -7.69 3.86
N GLY A 248 -2.32 -7.94 4.96
CA GLY A 248 -2.60 -9.06 5.87
C GLY A 248 -4.00 -8.97 6.48
N ILE A 249 -4.34 -7.80 7.05
CA ILE A 249 -5.67 -7.50 7.61
C ILE A 249 -6.74 -7.49 6.51
N ALA A 250 -6.47 -6.84 5.38
CA ALA A 250 -7.41 -6.78 4.26
C ALA A 250 -7.82 -8.16 3.74
N ARG A 251 -6.86 -9.09 3.59
CA ARG A 251 -7.13 -10.48 3.19
C ARG A 251 -7.98 -11.23 4.19
N SER A 252 -7.73 -11.06 5.49
CA SER A 252 -8.50 -11.76 6.54
C SER A 252 -9.95 -11.24 6.66
N LEU A 253 -10.22 -10.03 6.16
CA LEU A 253 -11.53 -9.39 6.10
C LEU A 253 -12.19 -9.41 4.70
N ARG A 254 -11.48 -9.92 3.67
CA ARG A 254 -11.86 -9.89 2.24
C ARG A 254 -12.11 -8.48 1.68
N LEU A 255 -11.27 -7.52 2.05
CA LEU A 255 -11.28 -6.14 1.56
C LEU A 255 -10.42 -5.96 0.30
N HIS A 256 -10.54 -4.82 -0.40
CA HIS A 256 -9.89 -4.61 -1.69
C HIS A 256 -8.37 -4.35 -1.57
N GLU A 257 -7.55 -5.37 -1.84
CA GLU A 257 -6.09 -5.31 -1.67
C GLU A 257 -5.39 -4.14 -2.41
N ASP A 258 -5.74 -3.84 -3.67
CA ASP A 258 -5.08 -2.74 -4.39
C ASP A 258 -5.39 -1.35 -3.81
N LEU A 259 -6.57 -1.14 -3.23
CA LEU A 259 -6.92 0.14 -2.59
C LEU A 259 -6.09 0.30 -1.30
N VAL A 260 -6.02 -0.75 -0.49
CA VAL A 260 -5.16 -0.81 0.70
C VAL A 260 -3.70 -0.56 0.33
N GLU A 261 -3.20 -1.20 -0.73
CA GLU A 261 -1.82 -1.02 -1.20
C GLU A 261 -1.55 0.38 -1.74
N ALA A 262 -2.48 0.97 -2.51
CA ALA A 262 -2.35 2.33 -3.00
C ALA A 262 -2.33 3.35 -1.85
N ILE A 263 -3.23 3.22 -0.86
CA ILE A 263 -3.26 4.09 0.32
C ILE A 263 -1.98 3.90 1.16
N ALA A 264 -1.59 2.65 1.44
CA ALA A 264 -0.39 2.33 2.24
C ALA A 264 0.89 2.85 1.58
N LEU A 265 1.05 2.75 0.26
CA LEU A 265 2.22 3.30 -0.43
C LEU A 265 2.16 4.83 -0.56
N GLY A 266 0.97 5.43 -0.47
CA GLY A 266 0.75 6.87 -0.62
C GLY A 266 0.80 7.69 0.68
N HIS A 267 0.44 7.11 1.83
CA HIS A 267 0.15 7.87 3.06
C HIS A 267 1.27 8.83 3.47
N ASP A 268 2.52 8.40 3.32
CA ASP A 268 3.70 9.05 3.90
C ASP A 268 4.58 9.84 2.92
N ILE A 269 4.19 9.95 1.65
CA ILE A 269 4.99 10.63 0.62
C ILE A 269 5.23 12.13 0.93
N GLY A 270 4.33 12.73 1.72
CA GLY A 270 4.35 14.12 2.17
C GLY A 270 5.25 14.41 3.38
N HIS A 271 5.87 13.41 3.99
CA HIS A 271 6.71 13.66 5.17
C HIS A 271 7.91 14.54 4.88
N THR A 272 8.30 15.37 5.85
CA THR A 272 9.51 16.19 5.80
C THR A 272 10.80 15.38 5.92
N PRO A 273 11.95 15.97 5.57
CA PRO A 273 13.24 15.49 6.06
C PRO A 273 13.25 15.44 7.59
N PHE A 274 14.03 14.52 8.17
CA PHE A 274 14.16 14.31 9.61
C PHE A 274 12.84 13.97 10.34
N GLY A 275 11.86 13.40 9.62
CA GLY A 275 10.63 12.89 10.20
C GLY A 275 9.82 13.94 10.97
N HIS A 276 9.38 13.59 12.19
CA HIS A 276 8.44 14.38 12.99
C HIS A 276 9.00 15.75 13.40
N GLU A 277 10.30 15.87 13.66
CA GLU A 277 10.90 17.15 14.06
C GLU A 277 11.02 18.13 12.88
N GLY A 278 11.19 17.63 11.65
CA GLY A 278 11.07 18.45 10.45
C GLY A 278 9.66 19.01 10.28
N GLU A 279 8.63 18.18 10.47
CA GLU A 279 7.23 18.61 10.44
C GLU A 279 6.97 19.66 11.51
N ARG A 280 7.39 19.39 12.74
CA ARG A 280 7.18 20.27 13.90
C ARG A 280 7.79 21.65 13.67
N GLN A 281 9.00 21.74 13.10
CA GLN A 281 9.58 23.04 12.76
C GLN A 281 8.81 23.76 11.65
N LEU A 282 8.41 23.05 10.58
CA LEU A 282 7.61 23.67 9.53
C LEU A 282 6.23 24.11 10.05
N ASP A 283 5.59 23.36 10.94
CA ASP A 283 4.30 23.74 11.57
C ASP A 283 4.48 24.98 12.46
N LEU A 284 5.55 25.05 13.26
CA LEU A 284 5.87 26.22 14.08
C LEU A 284 6.17 27.48 13.24
N ILE A 285 6.82 27.34 12.09
CA ILE A 285 7.07 28.45 11.16
C ILE A 285 5.76 28.87 10.47
N MET A 286 5.03 27.92 9.89
CA MET A 286 3.81 28.17 9.11
C MET A 286 2.59 28.54 9.96
N SER A 287 2.61 28.32 11.28
CA SER A 287 1.60 28.79 12.23
C SER A 287 1.96 30.12 12.90
N GLY A 288 3.07 30.77 12.51
CA GLY A 288 3.52 32.04 13.09
C GLY A 288 4.12 31.93 14.50
N LYS A 289 4.27 30.73 15.05
CA LYS A 289 4.81 30.51 16.41
C LYS A 289 6.32 30.67 16.50
N LEU A 290 7.05 30.60 15.39
CA LEU A 290 8.50 30.70 15.34
C LEU A 290 8.98 31.89 14.50
N LYS A 291 9.76 32.78 15.13
CA LYS A 291 10.40 33.91 14.46
C LYS A 291 11.69 33.47 13.76
N LEU A 292 11.78 33.69 12.44
CA LEU A 292 12.93 33.30 11.61
C LEU A 292 14.15 34.24 11.77
N CYS A 293 13.93 35.55 11.81
CA CYS A 293 14.97 36.58 11.97
C CYS A 293 14.39 37.81 12.70
N LYS A 294 15.24 38.81 13.03
CA LYS A 294 14.79 40.01 13.78
C LYS A 294 13.65 40.75 13.08
N ASP A 295 13.71 40.81 11.75
CA ASP A 295 12.80 41.61 10.90
C ASP A 295 11.61 40.80 10.34
N HIS A 296 11.53 39.49 10.64
CA HIS A 296 10.38 38.66 10.26
C HIS A 296 9.22 38.92 11.22
N ASN A 297 8.11 39.46 10.72
CA ASN A 297 6.85 39.51 11.46
C ASN A 297 6.08 38.19 11.25
N PRO A 298 5.95 37.29 12.25
CA PRO A 298 5.30 36.01 12.04
C PRO A 298 3.78 36.18 11.85
N GLU A 299 3.24 35.60 10.78
CA GLU A 299 1.81 35.47 10.54
C GLU A 299 1.41 33.99 10.46
N ASN A 300 0.12 33.70 10.66
CA ASN A 300 -0.40 32.34 10.62
C ASN A 300 -0.84 31.96 9.19
N PHE A 301 0.00 31.20 8.50
CA PHE A 301 -0.22 30.70 7.14
C PHE A 301 -0.82 29.29 7.09
N GLY A 302 -1.38 28.81 8.19
CA GLY A 302 -2.17 27.58 8.27
C GLY A 302 -1.38 26.31 8.61
N GLY A 303 -0.18 26.44 9.18
CA GLY A 303 0.60 25.31 9.72
C GLY A 303 1.15 24.33 8.68
N PHE A 304 1.66 23.19 9.14
CA PHE A 304 2.17 22.08 8.32
C PHE A 304 1.80 20.73 8.96
N LYS A 305 1.49 19.72 8.13
CA LYS A 305 1.34 18.32 8.52
C LYS A 305 1.49 17.39 7.31
N HIS A 306 2.20 16.27 7.48
CA HIS A 306 2.54 15.29 6.44
C HIS A 306 1.34 14.78 5.65
N ASN A 307 0.22 14.38 6.28
CA ASN A 307 -0.95 13.84 5.57
C ASN A 307 -1.61 14.85 4.61
N TYR A 308 -1.73 16.13 5.00
CA TYR A 308 -2.17 17.20 4.10
C TYR A 308 -1.14 17.45 2.99
N GLN A 309 0.15 17.32 3.30
CA GLN A 309 1.20 17.43 2.29
C GLN A 309 1.18 16.25 1.30
N SER A 310 0.92 15.01 1.75
CA SER A 310 0.75 13.83 0.90
C SER A 310 -0.41 14.03 -0.08
N LEU A 311 -1.54 14.55 0.42
CA LEU A 311 -2.69 14.97 -0.39
C LEU A 311 -2.27 16.01 -1.45
N LYS A 312 -1.62 17.11 -1.05
CA LYS A 312 -1.18 18.16 -1.98
C LYS A 312 -0.16 17.69 -3.01
N LEU A 313 0.78 16.83 -2.62
CA LEU A 313 1.77 16.24 -3.53
C LEU A 313 1.09 15.38 -4.60
N ALA A 314 0.18 14.48 -4.20
CA ALA A 314 -0.55 13.62 -5.10
C ALA A 314 -1.60 14.36 -5.95
N ASN A 315 -2.19 15.44 -5.44
CA ASN A 315 -3.24 16.18 -6.13
C ASN A 315 -2.71 17.28 -7.06
N TYR A 316 -1.59 17.94 -6.72
CA TYR A 316 -1.19 19.19 -7.37
C TYR A 316 0.32 19.36 -7.63
N VAL A 317 1.23 18.85 -6.80
CA VAL A 317 2.67 19.20 -6.92
C VAL A 317 3.47 18.26 -7.83
N GLU A 318 3.11 16.97 -7.94
CA GLU A 318 3.77 16.07 -8.89
C GLU A 318 3.47 16.50 -10.34
N GLU A 319 4.51 16.83 -11.11
CA GLU A 319 4.40 17.20 -12.53
C GLU A 319 4.79 15.99 -13.37
N LYS A 320 3.78 15.15 -13.68
CA LYS A 320 3.94 13.82 -14.27
C LYS A 320 3.29 13.63 -15.63
N TYR A 321 2.31 14.47 -15.93
CA TYR A 321 1.44 14.38 -17.10
C TYR A 321 1.37 15.73 -17.80
N VAL A 322 1.00 15.74 -19.08
CA VAL A 322 0.86 16.99 -19.86
C VAL A 322 -0.54 17.56 -19.68
N GLU A 323 -1.51 16.68 -19.47
CA GLU A 323 -2.94 16.97 -19.44
C GLU A 323 -3.42 17.44 -18.07
N CYS A 324 -2.66 17.20 -17.00
CA CYS A 324 -2.96 17.69 -15.65
C CYS A 324 -1.74 17.75 -14.72
N GLU A 325 -1.89 18.47 -13.61
CA GLU A 325 -0.99 18.37 -12.47
C GLU A 325 -1.40 17.24 -11.50
N GLY A 326 -0.48 16.88 -10.61
CA GLY A 326 -0.64 15.77 -9.70
C GLY A 326 -0.54 14.41 -10.38
N LEU A 327 -1.08 13.41 -9.70
CA LEU A 327 -1.12 12.01 -10.12
C LEU A 327 -2.51 11.57 -10.61
N ASP A 328 -3.53 12.45 -10.55
CA ASP A 328 -4.94 12.15 -10.89
C ASP A 328 -5.47 10.91 -10.14
N LEU A 329 -5.15 10.74 -8.86
CA LEU A 329 -5.60 9.59 -8.05
C LEU A 329 -7.11 9.60 -7.78
N THR A 330 -7.65 8.47 -7.34
CA THR A 330 -9.05 8.33 -6.92
C THR A 330 -9.29 9.01 -5.57
N TYR A 331 -10.50 9.52 -5.35
CA TYR A 331 -10.88 10.14 -4.08
C TYR A 331 -10.74 9.18 -2.90
N GLN A 332 -11.02 7.89 -3.11
CA GLN A 332 -10.86 6.86 -2.08
C GLN A 332 -9.39 6.72 -1.62
N VAL A 333 -8.43 6.76 -2.55
CA VAL A 333 -7.00 6.75 -2.22
C VAL A 333 -6.59 8.06 -1.53
N LEU A 334 -7.03 9.22 -2.06
CA LEU A 334 -6.72 10.53 -1.48
C LEU A 334 -7.30 10.72 -0.06
N GLU A 335 -8.51 10.21 0.20
CA GLU A 335 -9.13 10.22 1.53
C GLU A 335 -8.37 9.32 2.50
N GLY A 336 -8.07 8.07 2.11
CA GLY A 336 -7.27 7.17 2.94
C GLY A 336 -5.90 7.76 3.28
N MET A 337 -5.22 8.37 2.29
CA MET A 337 -3.95 9.08 2.49
C MET A 337 -4.10 10.27 3.43
N LEU A 338 -5.22 11.00 3.42
CA LEU A 338 -5.47 12.10 4.35
C LEU A 338 -5.80 11.59 5.77
N LYS A 339 -6.55 10.49 5.88
CA LYS A 339 -7.19 10.04 7.13
C LYS A 339 -6.50 8.88 7.85
N HIS A 340 -5.35 8.38 7.35
CA HIS A 340 -4.51 7.44 8.11
C HIS A 340 -4.09 7.99 9.49
N THR A 341 -4.05 9.33 9.64
CA THR A 341 -3.75 10.04 10.87
C THR A 341 -4.78 11.14 11.13
N LYS A 342 -4.85 11.61 12.38
CA LYS A 342 -5.80 12.63 12.84
C LYS A 342 -5.75 13.91 12.00
N ILE A 343 -6.88 14.26 11.37
CA ILE A 343 -7.13 15.55 10.71
C ILE A 343 -7.01 16.68 11.77
N LYS A 344 -6.21 17.73 11.49
CA LYS A 344 -6.07 18.90 12.36
C LYS A 344 -7.25 19.85 12.10
N LYS A 345 -8.24 19.87 13.00
CA LYS A 345 -9.27 20.95 13.02
C LYS A 345 -8.66 22.25 13.56
N CYS A 346 -9.18 23.40 13.11
CA CYS A 346 -8.79 24.70 13.64
C CYS A 346 -9.07 24.75 15.16
N LYS A 347 -8.02 24.94 15.97
CA LYS A 347 -8.15 25.14 17.42
C LYS A 347 -8.49 26.61 17.68
N GLY A 348 -9.79 26.93 17.65
CA GLY A 348 -10.33 28.30 17.76
C GLY A 348 -10.19 28.96 19.13
N ILE A 349 -8.97 29.01 19.68
CA ILE A 349 -8.64 29.70 20.94
C ILE A 349 -7.65 30.86 20.69
N ASP A 350 -6.80 30.77 19.65
CA ASP A 350 -5.90 31.85 19.19
C ASP A 350 -5.95 32.01 17.66
N CYS A 351 -7.16 32.01 17.05
CA CYS A 351 -7.33 32.18 15.60
C CYS A 351 -7.86 33.57 15.22
N ASP A 352 -7.94 34.58 16.08
CA ASP A 352 -8.49 35.89 15.68
C ASP A 352 -7.69 36.62 14.57
N THR A 353 -6.40 36.29 14.41
CA THR A 353 -5.55 36.73 13.28
C THR A 353 -5.56 35.77 12.08
N CYS A 354 -6.25 34.64 12.20
CA CYS A 354 -6.39 33.58 11.22
C CYS A 354 -7.85 33.62 10.72
N CYS A 355 -8.11 33.70 9.41
CA CYS A 355 -9.50 33.84 8.94
C CYS A 355 -10.32 32.53 9.03
N ASN A 356 -10.18 31.75 10.11
CA ASN A 356 -10.60 30.36 10.28
C ASN A 356 -10.04 29.36 9.23
N LYS A 357 -8.92 29.72 8.58
CA LYS A 357 -8.29 28.97 7.47
C LYS A 357 -7.05 28.14 7.85
N CYS A 358 -6.92 27.73 9.11
CA CYS A 358 -5.87 26.76 9.48
C CYS A 358 -6.23 25.38 8.94
N PHE A 359 -5.32 24.76 8.18
CA PHE A 359 -5.55 23.48 7.49
C PHE A 359 -6.82 23.49 6.60
N ASP A 360 -7.09 24.63 5.94
CA ASP A 360 -8.14 24.76 4.91
C ASP A 360 -7.87 23.75 3.78
N ILE A 361 -8.78 22.81 3.58
CA ILE A 361 -8.59 21.68 2.67
C ILE A 361 -8.43 22.12 1.21
N ASP A 362 -9.02 23.27 0.84
CA ASP A 362 -8.94 23.83 -0.51
C ASP A 362 -7.49 24.23 -0.89
N GLU A 363 -6.59 24.34 0.09
CA GLU A 363 -5.16 24.63 -0.12
C GLU A 363 -4.30 23.36 -0.37
N PHE A 364 -4.89 22.18 -0.17
CA PHE A 364 -4.24 20.87 -0.32
C PHE A 364 -4.94 19.97 -1.34
N LEU A 365 -6.26 20.08 -1.50
CA LEU A 365 -7.06 19.52 -2.59
C LEU A 365 -7.44 20.65 -3.56
N ILE A 366 -6.49 21.04 -4.41
CA ILE A 366 -6.64 22.15 -5.36
C ILE A 366 -7.41 21.73 -6.61
N ILE A 367 -7.37 20.44 -6.96
CA ILE A 367 -8.08 19.86 -8.10
C ILE A 367 -9.08 18.81 -7.62
N GLY A 368 -10.37 19.15 -7.61
CA GLY A 368 -11.46 18.21 -7.30
C GLY A 368 -12.54 18.80 -6.41
N ASP A 369 -13.35 17.91 -5.84
CA ASP A 369 -14.47 18.20 -4.94
C ASP A 369 -14.16 17.65 -3.54
N LYS A 370 -14.02 18.55 -2.55
CA LYS A 370 -13.73 18.19 -1.16
C LYS A 370 -14.83 17.40 -0.46
N GLU A 371 -16.08 17.48 -0.94
CA GLU A 371 -17.19 16.71 -0.38
C GLU A 371 -16.99 15.21 -0.62
N LYS A 372 -16.14 14.82 -1.59
CA LYS A 372 -15.73 13.43 -1.83
C LYS A 372 -14.70 12.88 -0.83
N LEU A 373 -14.19 13.70 0.10
CA LEU A 373 -13.27 13.29 1.16
C LEU A 373 -13.96 13.11 2.53
N TYR A 374 -15.28 13.30 2.61
CA TYR A 374 -16.11 13.05 3.79
C TYR A 374 -15.52 13.62 5.10
N LEU A 375 -15.06 14.88 5.06
CA LEU A 375 -14.26 15.53 6.11
C LEU A 375 -14.96 15.69 7.46
N ASN A 376 -16.27 15.48 7.51
CA ASN A 376 -17.06 15.48 8.74
C ASN A 376 -16.73 14.27 9.65
N GLN A 377 -16.27 13.16 9.07
CA GLN A 377 -15.85 11.95 9.79
C GLN A 377 -14.34 12.01 10.12
N PRO A 378 -13.91 11.56 11.33
CA PRO A 378 -12.51 11.56 11.71
C PRO A 378 -11.69 10.40 11.10
N PHE A 379 -12.37 9.36 10.61
CA PHE A 379 -11.81 8.17 9.97
C PHE A 379 -12.20 8.10 8.48
N ALA A 380 -11.55 7.22 7.71
CA ALA A 380 -11.85 7.00 6.30
C ALA A 380 -13.22 6.34 6.09
N SER A 381 -13.94 6.81 5.06
CA SER A 381 -15.24 6.26 4.64
C SER A 381 -15.15 4.83 4.07
N THR A 382 -13.95 4.40 3.69
CA THR A 382 -13.64 3.04 3.22
C THR A 382 -12.99 2.21 4.32
N LEU A 383 -13.37 0.94 4.46
CA LEU A 383 -12.71 0.02 5.40
C LEU A 383 -11.23 -0.15 5.07
N GLU A 384 -10.88 -0.11 3.78
CA GLU A 384 -9.49 -0.15 3.31
C GLU A 384 -8.65 1.01 3.86
N GLY A 385 -9.21 2.22 3.93
CA GLY A 385 -8.54 3.37 4.55
C GLY A 385 -8.41 3.24 6.07
N GLN A 386 -9.43 2.68 6.75
CA GLN A 386 -9.35 2.40 8.18
C GLN A 386 -8.31 1.30 8.50
N VAL A 387 -8.18 0.27 7.65
CA VAL A 387 -7.12 -0.75 7.74
C VAL A 387 -5.73 -0.14 7.62
N VAL A 388 -5.49 0.81 6.71
CA VAL A 388 -4.16 1.44 6.61
C VAL A 388 -3.85 2.32 7.83
N ALA A 389 -4.84 3.06 8.36
CA ALA A 389 -4.65 3.83 9.59
C ALA A 389 -4.15 2.95 10.75
N TRP A 390 -4.78 1.79 10.97
CA TRP A 390 -4.35 0.87 12.01
C TRP A 390 -3.09 0.08 11.67
N ALA A 391 -2.81 -0.19 10.40
CA ALA A 391 -1.57 -0.83 9.98
C ALA A 391 -0.34 0.06 10.18
N ASP A 392 -0.48 1.38 10.00
CA ASP A 392 0.53 2.40 10.31
C ASP A 392 0.83 2.43 11.82
N GLU A 393 -0.22 2.52 12.64
CA GLU A 393 -0.17 2.45 14.09
C GLU A 393 0.43 1.11 14.62
N ILE A 394 0.18 -0.03 13.97
CA ILE A 394 0.82 -1.31 14.31
C ILE A 394 2.29 -1.34 13.90
N ALA A 395 2.63 -0.87 12.71
CA ALA A 395 4.00 -0.87 12.20
C ALA A 395 4.92 0.00 13.09
N GLN A 396 4.45 1.22 13.44
CA GLN A 396 5.19 2.13 14.29
C GLN A 396 5.53 1.50 15.65
N ARG A 397 4.54 0.91 16.35
CA ARG A 397 4.78 0.23 17.64
C ARG A 397 5.66 -1.01 17.51
N GLY A 398 5.55 -1.72 16.39
CA GLY A 398 6.47 -2.80 16.03
C GLY A 398 7.92 -2.31 15.92
N HIS A 399 8.14 -1.13 15.36
CA HIS A 399 9.47 -0.51 15.23
C HIS A 399 9.98 0.01 16.56
N ASP A 400 9.18 0.75 17.32
CA ASP A 400 9.60 1.33 18.60
C ASP A 400 10.05 0.23 19.59
N LEU A 401 9.39 -0.93 19.59
CA LEU A 401 9.83 -2.12 20.32
C LEU A 401 11.15 -2.70 19.77
N ASP A 402 11.27 -2.85 18.46
CA ASP A 402 12.41 -3.51 17.80
C ASP A 402 13.68 -2.66 17.91
N ASP A 403 13.60 -1.36 17.59
CA ASP A 403 14.67 -0.38 17.72
C ASP A 403 15.04 -0.12 19.20
N GLY A 404 14.06 -0.08 20.11
CA GLY A 404 14.31 0.06 21.55
C GLY A 404 15.15 -1.09 22.10
N VAL A 405 14.80 -2.33 21.77
CA VAL A 405 15.56 -3.53 22.15
C VAL A 405 16.92 -3.56 21.47
N ALA A 406 16.97 -3.34 20.16
CA ALA A 406 18.19 -3.52 19.38
C ALA A 406 19.23 -2.43 19.68
N GLY A 407 18.79 -1.20 19.94
CA GLY A 407 19.61 -0.08 20.41
C GLY A 407 20.11 -0.21 21.85
N LYS A 408 19.77 -1.30 22.57
CA LYS A 408 20.05 -1.51 24.00
C LYS A 408 19.48 -0.42 24.91
N LEU A 409 18.41 0.27 24.46
CA LEU A 409 17.65 1.21 25.30
C LEU A 409 16.66 0.45 26.19
N VAL A 410 16.17 -0.69 25.71
CA VAL A 410 15.20 -1.58 26.36
C VAL A 410 15.84 -2.96 26.56
N ASP A 411 16.07 -3.41 27.79
CA ASP A 411 16.37 -4.84 28.03
C ASP A 411 15.07 -5.64 28.05
N ILE A 412 15.00 -6.75 27.31
CA ILE A 412 13.78 -7.58 27.24
C ILE A 412 13.43 -8.20 28.60
N ASN A 413 14.41 -8.46 29.48
CA ASN A 413 14.14 -8.97 30.81
C ASN A 413 13.52 -7.89 31.70
N ASP A 414 14.06 -6.68 31.67
CA ASP A 414 13.55 -5.54 32.45
C ASP A 414 12.13 -5.18 31.99
N LEU A 415 11.92 -5.05 30.67
CA LEU A 415 10.58 -4.89 30.07
C LEU A 415 9.61 -5.99 30.55
N LYS A 416 10.06 -7.24 30.56
CA LYS A 416 9.21 -8.38 30.96
C LYS A 416 8.92 -8.40 32.46
N GLU A 417 9.83 -7.97 33.34
CA GLU A 417 9.54 -7.85 34.77
C GLU A 417 8.63 -6.63 35.06
N GLU A 418 8.81 -5.49 34.37
CA GLU A 418 7.89 -4.34 34.45
C GLU A 418 6.47 -4.71 33.95
N LEU A 419 6.37 -5.42 32.84
CA LEU A 419 5.08 -5.86 32.30
C LEU A 419 4.37 -6.91 33.19
N LYS A 420 5.08 -7.64 34.06
CA LYS A 420 4.47 -8.60 34.99
C LYS A 420 3.65 -7.95 36.10
N GLU A 421 3.87 -6.67 36.40
CA GLU A 421 3.06 -5.94 37.39
C GLU A 421 1.59 -5.78 36.92
N TYR A 422 1.32 -6.01 35.63
CA TYR A 422 0.02 -5.82 34.99
C TYR A 422 -0.54 -7.15 34.48
N GLU A 423 -1.52 -7.73 35.19
CA GLU A 423 -2.13 -9.03 34.87
C GLU A 423 -2.60 -9.15 33.40
N PHE A 424 -3.15 -8.08 32.84
CA PHE A 424 -3.62 -8.02 31.45
C PHE A 424 -2.50 -8.06 30.40
N MET A 425 -1.23 -7.84 30.79
CA MET A 425 -0.06 -7.95 29.91
C MET A 425 0.47 -9.39 29.79
N SER A 426 -0.16 -10.36 30.48
CA SER A 426 0.19 -11.78 30.42
C SER A 426 0.33 -12.38 29.00
N PRO A 427 -0.41 -11.95 27.94
CA PRO A 427 -0.14 -12.43 26.58
C PRO A 427 1.24 -12.06 26.05
N ILE A 428 1.70 -10.82 26.32
CA ILE A 428 3.02 -10.33 25.90
C ILE A 428 4.13 -10.94 26.76
N VAL A 429 3.93 -11.01 28.08
CA VAL A 429 4.88 -11.67 28.99
C VAL A 429 5.10 -13.14 28.59
N SER A 430 4.02 -13.87 28.28
CA SER A 430 4.08 -15.26 27.81
C SER A 430 4.84 -15.42 26.48
N ILE A 431 4.66 -14.49 25.53
CA ILE A 431 5.43 -14.44 24.28
C ILE A 431 6.93 -14.28 24.56
N ILE A 432 7.30 -13.41 25.48
CA ILE A 432 8.70 -13.16 25.86
C ILE A 432 9.29 -14.38 26.57
N GLU A 433 8.63 -14.89 27.62
CA GLU A 433 9.10 -16.02 28.42
C GLU A 433 9.25 -17.31 27.59
N THR A 434 8.28 -17.61 26.73
CA THR A 434 8.36 -18.74 25.80
C THR A 434 9.51 -18.59 24.81
N SER A 435 9.81 -17.36 24.36
CA SER A 435 10.92 -17.11 23.42
C SER A 435 12.28 -17.20 24.10
N LEU A 436 12.40 -16.71 25.35
CA LEU A 436 13.57 -16.88 26.21
C LEU A 436 13.86 -18.36 26.50
N ASP A 437 12.84 -19.14 26.87
CA ASP A 437 12.97 -20.57 27.17
C ASP A 437 13.42 -21.37 25.93
N GLN A 438 12.84 -21.09 24.76
CA GLN A 438 13.24 -21.70 23.49
C GLN A 438 14.71 -21.41 23.12
N ILE A 439 15.21 -20.21 23.44
CA ILE A 439 16.61 -19.83 23.21
C ILE A 439 17.53 -20.52 24.21
N LYS A 440 17.18 -20.54 25.50
CA LYS A 440 17.93 -21.25 26.56
C LYS A 440 18.02 -22.76 26.31
N LYS A 441 16.99 -23.37 25.72
CA LYS A 441 16.95 -24.81 25.36
C LYS A 441 17.52 -25.11 23.96
N SER A 442 18.10 -24.12 23.27
CA SER A 442 18.73 -24.33 21.96
C SER A 442 19.88 -25.33 22.05
N LYS A 443 19.79 -26.42 21.27
CA LYS A 443 20.89 -27.40 21.12
C LYS A 443 21.96 -26.96 20.10
N ARG A 444 21.72 -25.89 19.34
CA ARG A 444 22.71 -25.30 18.43
C ARG A 444 23.38 -24.11 19.07
N GLU A 445 24.63 -23.87 18.70
CA GLU A 445 25.33 -22.62 18.99
C GLU A 445 24.59 -21.44 18.33
N LEU A 446 24.52 -20.34 19.06
CA LEU A 446 23.80 -19.12 18.67
C LEU A 446 24.81 -17.99 18.53
N VAL A 447 24.89 -17.40 17.33
CA VAL A 447 25.82 -16.30 17.02
C VAL A 447 25.48 -15.05 17.84
N ASP A 448 24.21 -14.63 17.80
CA ASP A 448 23.66 -13.59 18.66
C ASP A 448 22.30 -14.06 19.23
N PRO A 449 22.25 -14.44 20.52
CA PRO A 449 21.00 -14.80 21.19
C PRO A 449 20.03 -13.63 21.38
N GLY A 450 20.51 -12.39 21.48
CA GLY A 450 19.70 -11.19 21.70
C GLY A 450 18.97 -10.75 20.43
N GLU A 451 19.68 -10.73 19.31
CA GLU A 451 19.07 -10.55 17.98
C GLU A 451 18.05 -11.65 17.67
N LEU A 452 18.37 -12.91 17.96
CA LEU A 452 17.42 -14.01 17.77
C LEU A 452 16.19 -13.88 18.68
N LEU A 453 16.34 -13.38 19.92
CA LEU A 453 15.22 -13.12 20.83
C LEU A 453 14.31 -12.05 20.25
N ARG A 454 14.88 -10.91 19.85
CA ARG A 454 14.17 -9.80 19.19
C ARG A 454 13.40 -10.29 17.96
N ALA A 455 14.07 -10.96 17.02
CA ALA A 455 13.49 -11.53 15.81
C ALA A 455 12.42 -12.61 16.05
N ARG A 456 12.24 -13.09 17.30
CA ARG A 456 11.15 -14.00 17.70
C ARG A 456 10.04 -13.30 18.48
N VAL A 457 10.35 -12.26 19.25
CA VAL A 457 9.39 -11.52 20.08
C VAL A 457 8.60 -10.52 19.24
N THR A 458 9.28 -9.63 18.50
CA THR A 458 8.61 -8.56 17.72
C THR A 458 7.54 -9.13 16.76
N PRO A 459 7.81 -10.16 15.93
CA PRO A 459 6.81 -10.65 14.98
C PRO A 459 5.62 -11.36 15.65
N LYS A 460 5.81 -11.95 16.85
CA LYS A 460 4.71 -12.56 17.61
C LYS A 460 3.78 -11.51 18.21
N ILE A 461 4.32 -10.38 18.69
CA ILE A 461 3.53 -9.26 19.22
C ILE A 461 2.77 -8.58 18.08
N ILE A 462 3.42 -8.30 16.94
CA ILE A 462 2.74 -7.79 15.74
C ILE A 462 1.64 -8.77 15.29
N ARG A 463 1.89 -10.08 15.31
CA ARG A 463 0.87 -11.08 14.97
C ARG A 463 -0.33 -11.05 15.91
N LEU A 464 -0.10 -10.94 17.22
CA LEU A 464 -1.15 -10.81 18.24
C LEU A 464 -2.04 -9.58 17.95
N PHE A 465 -1.45 -8.45 17.57
CA PHE A 465 -2.19 -7.24 17.19
C PHE A 465 -3.01 -7.44 15.91
N ILE A 466 -2.43 -8.07 14.88
CA ILE A 466 -3.12 -8.36 13.60
C ILE A 466 -4.29 -9.34 13.78
N ASP A 467 -4.14 -10.35 14.65
CA ASP A 467 -5.20 -11.32 14.91
C ASP A 467 -6.38 -10.70 15.67
N ASP A 468 -6.11 -9.92 16.74
CA ASP A 468 -7.18 -9.21 17.48
C ASP A 468 -7.93 -8.21 16.59
N ILE A 469 -7.22 -7.36 15.85
CA ILE A 469 -7.89 -6.36 15.01
C ILE A 469 -8.71 -7.04 13.91
N ALA A 470 -8.23 -8.13 13.31
CA ALA A 470 -9.00 -8.88 12.31
C ALA A 470 -10.25 -9.55 12.91
N GLU A 471 -10.18 -10.12 14.11
CA GLU A 471 -11.33 -10.76 14.75
C GLU A 471 -12.36 -9.73 15.24
N ASN A 472 -11.92 -8.67 15.91
CA ASN A 472 -12.79 -7.62 16.43
C ASN A 472 -13.47 -6.85 15.28
N SER A 473 -12.72 -6.49 14.23
CA SER A 473 -13.28 -5.82 13.05
C SER A 473 -14.32 -6.67 12.33
N ARG A 474 -14.14 -8.00 12.25
CA ARG A 474 -15.14 -8.89 11.66
C ARG A 474 -16.45 -8.84 12.44
N LYS A 475 -16.41 -8.88 13.77
CA LYS A 475 -17.60 -8.76 14.63
C LYS A 475 -18.32 -7.42 14.40
N ASN A 476 -17.57 -6.32 14.34
CA ASN A 476 -18.13 -4.99 14.06
C ASN A 476 -18.79 -4.91 12.66
N MET A 477 -18.15 -5.48 11.64
CA MET A 477 -18.69 -5.56 10.28
C MET A 477 -19.98 -6.40 10.22
N ASP A 478 -20.01 -7.55 10.90
CA ASP A 478 -21.19 -8.43 10.96
C ASP A 478 -22.35 -7.80 11.75
N GLU A 479 -22.08 -6.89 12.70
CA GLU A 479 -23.10 -6.10 13.41
C GLU A 479 -23.61 -4.92 12.57
N TYR A 480 -22.71 -4.23 11.87
CA TYR A 480 -23.06 -3.16 10.93
C TYR A 480 -24.00 -3.66 9.82
N LEU A 481 -23.69 -4.84 9.24
CA LEU A 481 -24.50 -5.50 8.21
C LEU A 481 -25.92 -5.89 8.65
N LYS A 482 -26.20 -6.01 9.95
CA LYS A 482 -27.55 -6.29 10.47
C LYS A 482 -28.40 -5.03 10.59
N THR A 483 -27.78 -3.86 10.63
CA THR A 483 -28.40 -2.58 10.95
C THR A 483 -28.41 -1.59 9.79
N HIS A 484 -27.56 -1.80 8.77
CA HIS A 484 -27.39 -0.91 7.63
C HIS A 484 -27.65 -1.62 6.31
N GLU A 485 -28.44 -1.00 5.44
CA GLU A 485 -28.63 -1.42 4.05
C GLU A 485 -27.44 -0.98 3.19
N ILE A 486 -26.83 -1.92 2.46
CA ILE A 486 -25.65 -1.64 1.63
C ILE A 486 -26.08 -1.01 0.31
N LYS A 487 -25.59 0.21 0.06
CA LYS A 487 -25.76 0.90 -1.23
C LYS A 487 -24.60 0.58 -2.16
N GLU A 488 -24.81 0.72 -3.46
CA GLU A 488 -23.75 0.45 -4.47
C GLU A 488 -22.50 1.33 -4.29
N ASP A 489 -22.66 2.52 -3.71
CA ASP A 489 -21.58 3.42 -3.31
C ASP A 489 -21.39 3.30 -1.79
N VAL A 490 -20.53 2.36 -1.38
CA VAL A 490 -20.33 2.02 0.03
C VAL A 490 -19.58 3.14 0.74
N MET A 491 -20.31 3.88 1.58
CA MET A 491 -19.75 4.85 2.53
C MET A 491 -20.01 4.32 3.93
N ILE A 492 -18.95 3.94 4.64
CA ILE A 492 -19.04 3.54 6.04
C ILE A 492 -19.03 4.81 6.90
N ASP A 493 -20.01 4.93 7.80
CA ASP A 493 -20.20 6.11 8.65
C ASP A 493 -19.68 5.94 10.08
N SER A 494 -19.02 4.82 10.35
CA SER A 494 -18.55 4.35 11.64
C SER A 494 -17.16 3.69 11.56
N GLU A 495 -16.43 3.71 12.66
CA GLU A 495 -15.10 3.07 12.75
C GLU A 495 -15.27 1.58 13.06
N LEU A 496 -15.29 0.75 12.01
CA LEU A 496 -15.50 -0.69 12.13
C LEU A 496 -14.17 -1.43 12.29
N ILE A 497 -13.09 -0.91 11.70
CA ILE A 497 -11.75 -1.46 11.90
C ILE A 497 -11.16 -0.86 13.17
N CYS A 498 -11.01 -1.67 14.23
CA CYS A 498 -10.37 -1.25 15.48
C CYS A 498 -10.01 -2.46 16.36
N PHE A 499 -9.07 -2.26 17.29
CA PHE A 499 -8.74 -3.24 18.33
C PHE A 499 -9.91 -3.52 19.28
N SER A 500 -9.90 -4.71 19.90
CA SER A 500 -10.76 -4.97 21.05
C SER A 500 -10.42 -4.05 22.23
N LYS A 501 -11.38 -3.86 23.15
CA LYS A 501 -11.19 -3.05 24.37
C LYS A 501 -10.09 -3.61 25.30
N GLU A 502 -9.77 -4.89 25.17
CA GLU A 502 -8.73 -5.56 25.94
C GLU A 502 -7.37 -5.36 25.28
N MET A 503 -7.27 -5.60 23.98
CA MET A 503 -6.04 -5.36 23.22
C MET A 503 -5.63 -3.89 23.23
N LYS A 504 -6.58 -2.95 23.17
CA LYS A 504 -6.26 -1.52 23.24
C LYS A 504 -5.54 -1.15 24.55
N LYS A 505 -5.91 -1.74 25.69
CA LYS A 505 -5.19 -1.56 26.96
C LYS A 505 -3.77 -2.12 26.92
N ILE A 506 -3.59 -3.29 26.30
CA ILE A 506 -2.28 -3.93 26.13
C ILE A 506 -1.36 -3.05 25.27
N VAL A 507 -1.89 -2.58 24.12
CA VAL A 507 -1.18 -1.71 23.17
C VAL A 507 -0.78 -0.39 23.83
N ASP A 508 -1.74 0.28 24.50
CA ASP A 508 -1.49 1.58 25.14
C ASP A 508 -0.46 1.47 26.28
N LYS A 509 -0.50 0.38 27.08
CA LYS A 509 0.47 0.15 28.15
C LYS A 509 1.86 -0.22 27.63
N LEU A 510 1.94 -1.03 26.57
CA LEU A 510 3.23 -1.33 25.93
C LEU A 510 3.89 -0.06 25.39
N GLU A 511 3.11 0.81 24.74
CA GLU A 511 3.56 2.10 24.23
C GLU A 511 4.03 3.05 25.34
N GLU A 512 3.31 3.12 26.47
CA GLU A 512 3.71 3.91 27.64
C GLU A 512 5.12 3.55 28.14
N VAL A 513 5.38 2.24 28.30
CA VAL A 513 6.67 1.73 28.80
C VAL A 513 7.82 2.00 27.82
N ILE A 514 7.60 1.74 26.52
CA ILE A 514 8.65 1.95 25.49
C ILE A 514 8.97 3.45 25.33
N ASN A 515 7.94 4.30 25.25
CA ASN A 515 8.14 5.75 25.02
C ASN A 515 8.97 6.41 26.12
N LEU A 516 8.80 6.01 27.38
CA LEU A 516 9.59 6.54 28.49
C LEU A 516 11.09 6.25 28.35
N GLN A 517 11.45 5.10 27.76
CA GLN A 517 12.85 4.72 27.57
C GLN A 517 13.46 5.38 26.31
N VAL A 518 12.67 5.56 25.24
CA VAL A 518 13.12 6.21 23.98
C VAL A 518 13.26 7.72 24.13
N ILE A 519 12.27 8.43 24.69
CA ILE A 519 12.24 9.91 24.76
C ILE A 519 13.39 10.47 25.62
N ASN A 520 13.82 9.72 26.65
CA ASN A 520 14.91 10.12 27.54
C ASN A 520 16.32 9.82 26.97
N SER A 521 16.43 9.25 25.76
CA SER A 521 17.71 8.97 25.11
C SER A 521 18.45 10.24 24.71
N GLN A 522 19.70 10.37 25.15
CA GLN A 522 20.58 11.48 24.75
C GLN A 522 20.72 11.57 23.22
N GLU A 523 20.83 10.44 22.52
CA GLU A 523 21.11 10.43 21.09
C GLU A 523 19.94 10.95 20.26
N VAL A 524 18.72 10.54 20.62
CA VAL A 524 17.47 11.02 20.00
C VAL A 524 17.37 12.54 20.17
N ASN A 525 17.52 13.04 21.40
CA ASN A 525 17.49 14.48 21.69
C ASN A 525 18.58 15.27 20.94
N CYS A 526 19.78 14.70 20.73
CA CYS A 526 20.84 15.33 19.93
C CYS A 526 20.47 15.39 18.44
N PHE A 527 19.88 14.32 17.90
CA PHE A 527 19.39 14.31 16.52
C PHE A 527 18.27 15.35 16.34
N ASP A 528 17.27 15.35 17.21
CA ASP A 528 16.14 16.28 17.17
C ASP A 528 16.60 17.74 17.21
N GLY A 529 17.49 18.07 18.15
CA GLY A 529 18.11 19.41 18.24
C GLY A 529 18.81 19.84 16.95
N LYS A 530 19.57 18.94 16.32
CA LYS A 530 20.25 19.19 15.04
C LYS A 530 19.25 19.34 13.88
N SER A 531 18.28 18.44 13.79
CA SER A 531 17.25 18.40 12.75
C SER A 531 16.40 19.66 12.77
N MET A 532 15.95 20.08 13.96
CA MET A 532 15.23 21.34 14.15
C MET A 532 16.05 22.55 13.68
N TYR A 533 17.33 22.59 14.04
CA TYR A 533 18.23 23.69 13.66
C TYR A 533 18.42 23.78 12.14
N ILE A 534 18.65 22.64 11.46
CA ILE A 534 18.86 22.59 10.01
C ILE A 534 17.62 23.10 9.26
N ILE A 535 16.42 22.60 9.60
CA ILE A 535 15.17 23.00 8.92
C ILE A 535 14.91 24.50 9.11
N LYS A 536 15.05 25.01 10.33
CA LYS A 536 14.94 26.45 10.62
C LYS A 536 15.94 27.28 9.80
N LYS A 537 17.18 26.81 9.66
CA LYS A 537 18.23 27.52 8.91
C LYS A 537 18.01 27.49 7.40
N LEU A 538 17.62 26.37 6.83
CA LEU A 538 17.23 26.28 5.41
C LEU A 538 16.07 27.23 5.11
N PHE A 539 15.02 27.24 5.94
CA PHE A 539 13.90 28.16 5.78
C PHE A 539 14.34 29.61 5.90
N GLN A 540 15.15 29.95 6.93
CA GLN A 540 15.70 31.29 7.14
C GLN A 540 16.52 31.78 5.93
N ALA A 541 17.31 30.91 5.28
CA ALA A 541 18.09 31.24 4.10
C ALA A 541 17.20 31.65 2.92
N TYR A 542 16.23 30.80 2.56
CA TYR A 542 15.31 31.04 1.45
C TYR A 542 14.35 32.22 1.68
N TYR A 543 13.87 32.40 2.92
CA TYR A 543 13.06 33.55 3.32
C TYR A 543 13.85 34.88 3.20
N ASN A 544 15.10 34.90 3.66
CA ASN A 544 15.93 36.11 3.60
C ASN A 544 16.40 36.45 2.18
N ASN A 545 16.70 35.43 1.36
CA ASN A 545 17.15 35.60 -0.01
C ASN A 545 16.48 34.58 -0.96
N PRO A 546 15.31 34.90 -1.52
CA PRO A 546 14.58 34.02 -2.44
C PRO A 546 15.38 33.58 -3.67
N LYS A 547 16.42 34.33 -4.06
CA LYS A 547 17.33 33.97 -5.16
C LYS A 547 18.18 32.72 -4.84
N GLN A 548 18.15 32.18 -3.61
CA GLN A 548 18.79 30.91 -3.26
C GLN A 548 17.91 29.67 -3.51
N LEU A 549 16.60 29.85 -3.76
CA LEU A 549 15.68 28.78 -4.16
C LEU A 549 16.00 28.30 -5.59
N PRO A 550 15.70 27.03 -5.93
CA PRO A 550 15.75 26.56 -7.30
C PRO A 550 14.72 27.24 -8.21
N ASP A 551 15.04 27.30 -9.50
CA ASP A 551 14.18 27.99 -10.48
C ASP A 551 12.80 27.36 -10.65
N HIS A 552 12.65 26.05 -10.40
CA HIS A 552 11.34 25.40 -10.45
C HIS A 552 10.41 25.88 -9.33
N THR A 553 10.93 26.09 -8.11
CA THR A 553 10.17 26.68 -6.99
C THR A 553 9.81 28.14 -7.27
N LEU A 554 10.73 28.93 -7.81
CA LEU A 554 10.45 30.32 -8.18
C LEU A 554 9.41 30.43 -9.30
N ARG A 555 9.47 29.54 -10.32
CA ARG A 555 8.43 29.44 -11.36
C ARG A 555 7.08 29.02 -10.79
N ARG A 556 7.06 28.10 -9.81
CA ARG A 556 5.83 27.65 -9.13
C ARG A 556 5.14 28.81 -8.40
N ILE A 557 5.87 29.54 -7.56
CA ILE A 557 5.38 30.76 -6.90
C ILE A 557 4.81 31.75 -7.93
N GLN A 558 5.57 32.02 -9.00
CA GLN A 558 5.14 32.97 -10.03
C GLN A 558 3.87 32.52 -10.77
N ARG A 559 3.70 31.20 -10.99
CA ARG A 559 2.51 30.63 -11.64
C ARG A 559 1.30 30.69 -10.71
N GLU A 560 1.41 30.20 -9.48
CA GLU A 560 0.32 30.20 -8.50
C GLU A 560 -0.22 31.63 -8.23
N LEU A 561 0.66 32.64 -8.20
CA LEU A 561 0.24 34.04 -8.11
C LEU A 561 -0.49 34.53 -9.38
N LYS A 562 -0.04 34.14 -10.58
CA LYS A 562 -0.74 34.47 -11.84
C LYS A 562 -2.10 33.78 -11.96
N ASP A 563 -2.19 32.52 -11.52
CA ASP A 563 -3.44 31.74 -11.52
C ASP A 563 -4.50 32.40 -10.61
N MET A 564 -4.05 33.08 -9.54
CA MET A 564 -4.89 33.92 -8.66
C MET A 564 -5.09 35.37 -9.16
N ASN A 565 -4.61 35.73 -10.36
CA ASN A 565 -4.57 37.09 -10.92
C ASN A 565 -3.81 38.13 -10.07
N ILE A 566 -2.86 37.70 -9.24
CA ILE A 566 -2.04 38.57 -8.39
C ILE A 566 -0.80 39.05 -9.17
N PRO A 567 -0.57 40.37 -9.33
CA PRO A 567 0.60 40.90 -10.04
C PRO A 567 1.91 40.50 -9.35
N THR A 568 2.86 39.91 -10.08
CA THR A 568 4.14 39.47 -9.48
C THR A 568 5.34 39.65 -10.42
N VAL A 569 6.53 39.84 -9.84
CA VAL A 569 7.80 40.07 -10.53
C VAL A 569 8.61 38.76 -10.62
N ASP A 570 9.17 38.46 -11.78
CA ASP A 570 10.13 37.34 -11.94
C ASP A 570 11.40 37.62 -11.11
N VAL A 571 11.62 36.83 -10.05
CA VAL A 571 12.75 36.98 -9.11
C VAL A 571 14.13 36.78 -9.79
N ARG A 572 14.17 36.08 -10.93
CA ARG A 572 15.40 35.82 -11.71
C ARG A 572 15.64 36.87 -12.79
N LYS A 573 14.59 37.28 -13.51
CA LYS A 573 14.69 38.10 -14.73
C LYS A 573 14.22 39.55 -14.56
N GLY A 574 13.53 39.86 -13.46
CA GLY A 574 13.02 41.19 -13.17
C GLY A 574 14.13 42.22 -12.91
N LYS A 575 13.81 43.50 -13.11
CA LYS A 575 14.73 44.60 -12.79
C LYS A 575 15.02 44.59 -11.29
N LYS A 576 16.28 44.80 -10.90
CA LYS A 576 16.75 44.73 -9.51
C LYS A 576 15.83 45.46 -8.51
N ARG A 577 15.48 46.72 -8.79
CA ARG A 577 14.60 47.54 -7.93
C ARG A 577 13.22 46.91 -7.70
N ASP A 578 12.64 46.32 -8.74
CA ASP A 578 11.29 45.75 -8.69
C ASP A 578 11.30 44.39 -7.98
N VAL A 579 12.34 43.58 -8.21
CA VAL A 579 12.57 42.32 -7.48
C VAL A 579 12.84 42.58 -6.00
N ASP A 580 13.70 43.55 -5.68
CA ASP A 580 14.04 43.85 -4.29
C ASP A 580 12.80 44.41 -3.54
N ARG A 581 11.89 45.13 -4.23
CA ARG A 581 10.57 45.53 -3.70
C ARG A 581 9.64 44.32 -3.49
N GLU A 582 9.52 43.43 -4.46
CA GLU A 582 8.67 42.22 -4.37
C GLU A 582 9.12 41.31 -3.20
N ILE A 583 10.43 41.18 -2.98
CA ILE A 583 10.99 40.44 -1.83
C ILE A 583 10.57 41.07 -0.49
N LEU A 584 10.51 42.40 -0.39
CA LEU A 584 10.03 43.06 0.84
C LEU A 584 8.53 42.82 1.09
N ILE A 585 7.71 42.67 0.04
CA ILE A 585 6.29 42.30 0.14
C ILE A 585 6.17 40.83 0.58
N PHE A 586 6.89 39.91 -0.06
CA PHE A 586 6.95 38.49 0.35
C PHE A 586 7.38 38.27 1.81
N LYS A 587 8.11 39.24 2.39
CA LYS A 587 8.56 39.21 3.78
C LYS A 587 7.62 39.91 4.77
N GLY A 588 6.58 40.59 4.29
CA GLY A 588 5.68 41.40 5.13
C GLY A 588 6.30 42.68 5.69
N ILE A 589 7.43 43.14 5.11
CA ILE A 589 8.16 44.33 5.57
C ILE A 589 7.55 45.61 4.99
N ILE A 590 7.01 45.52 3.76
CA ILE A 590 6.22 46.59 3.14
C ILE A 590 4.89 46.02 2.64
N CYS A 591 3.83 46.81 2.75
CA CYS A 591 2.52 46.50 2.19
C CYS A 591 2.22 47.43 1.01
N THR A 592 1.41 46.95 0.08
CA THR A 592 0.73 47.75 -0.93
C THR A 592 -0.61 48.26 -0.39
N GLU A 593 -1.39 48.94 -1.23
CA GLU A 593 -2.76 49.35 -0.88
C GLU A 593 -3.68 48.12 -0.73
N ASN A 594 -3.42 47.03 -1.46
CA ASN A 594 -4.20 45.80 -1.37
C ASN A 594 -3.55 44.78 -0.41
N ARG A 595 -3.79 44.98 0.88
CA ARG A 595 -3.32 44.07 1.95
C ARG A 595 -3.75 42.60 1.76
N LYS A 596 -4.85 42.33 1.04
CA LYS A 596 -5.31 40.96 0.76
C LYS A 596 -4.42 40.27 -0.27
N GLU A 597 -3.98 40.99 -1.30
CA GLU A 597 -2.99 40.49 -2.25
C GLU A 597 -1.63 40.29 -1.56
N ASP A 598 -1.19 41.22 -0.72
CA ASP A 598 0.08 41.07 0.02
C ASP A 598 0.06 39.83 0.93
N PHE A 599 -1.04 39.58 1.65
CA PHE A 599 -1.19 38.38 2.48
C PHE A 599 -1.12 37.10 1.64
N LEU A 600 -1.80 37.06 0.48
CA LEU A 600 -1.74 35.92 -0.43
C LEU A 600 -0.34 35.73 -1.02
N LYS A 601 0.37 36.82 -1.37
CA LYS A 601 1.78 36.78 -1.78
C LYS A 601 2.68 36.16 -0.72
N GLN A 602 2.60 36.65 0.51
CA GLN A 602 3.37 36.12 1.65
C GLN A 602 3.05 34.64 1.87
N LYS A 603 1.75 34.29 1.89
CA LYS A 603 1.29 32.91 2.10
C LYS A 603 1.78 31.95 1.02
N THR A 604 1.65 32.31 -0.26
CA THR A 604 2.13 31.50 -1.39
C THR A 604 3.65 31.33 -1.34
N PHE A 605 4.39 32.40 -1.06
CA PHE A 605 5.84 32.37 -0.92
C PHE A 605 6.29 31.43 0.23
N MET A 606 5.73 31.62 1.43
CA MET A 606 6.04 30.80 2.61
C MET A 606 5.66 29.33 2.41
N ARG A 607 4.49 29.05 1.82
CA ARG A 607 4.02 27.70 1.51
C ARG A 607 4.93 27.01 0.49
N ASN A 608 5.38 27.69 -0.56
CA ASN A 608 6.30 27.11 -1.54
C ASN A 608 7.70 26.84 -0.97
N ILE A 609 8.18 27.62 0.00
CA ILE A 609 9.40 27.28 0.76
C ILE A 609 9.17 26.01 1.59
N ALA A 610 8.05 25.91 2.30
CA ALA A 610 7.69 24.72 3.08
C ALA A 610 7.55 23.47 2.19
N ASP A 611 6.90 23.58 1.03
CA ASP A 611 6.74 22.52 0.03
C ASP A 611 8.11 22.07 -0.51
N PHE A 612 9.01 23.01 -0.80
CA PHE A 612 10.37 22.70 -1.27
C PHE A 612 11.21 21.99 -0.21
N ILE A 613 11.19 22.47 1.05
CA ILE A 613 11.94 21.86 2.16
C ILE A 613 11.35 20.49 2.53
N GLY A 614 10.02 20.35 2.67
CA GLY A 614 9.36 19.08 2.93
C GLY A 614 9.57 18.06 1.80
N GLY A 615 9.74 18.54 0.57
CA GLY A 615 10.12 17.72 -0.58
C GLY A 615 11.60 17.31 -0.65
N MET A 616 12.46 17.74 0.26
CA MET A 616 13.86 17.28 0.30
C MET A 616 13.99 15.85 0.85
N THR A 617 15.20 15.29 0.76
CA THR A 617 15.63 14.11 1.50
C THR A 617 16.59 14.53 2.61
N ASP A 618 16.89 13.66 3.57
CA ASP A 618 17.70 13.99 4.75
C ASP A 618 19.15 14.32 4.36
N ASN A 619 19.74 13.54 3.46
CA ASN A 619 21.08 13.82 2.94
C ASN A 619 21.11 15.09 2.08
N TYR A 620 20.09 15.34 1.25
CA TYR A 620 20.01 16.58 0.47
C TYR A 620 19.84 17.81 1.36
N ALA A 621 19.02 17.74 2.41
CA ALA A 621 18.86 18.82 3.38
C ALA A 621 20.17 19.10 4.14
N ASN A 622 20.91 18.06 4.55
CA ASN A 622 22.23 18.20 5.17
C ASN A 622 23.26 18.83 4.20
N SER A 623 23.36 18.34 2.95
CA SER A 623 24.26 18.90 1.94
C SER A 623 23.95 20.38 1.70
N ARG A 624 22.67 20.68 1.45
CA ARG A 624 22.22 22.03 1.13
C ARG A 624 22.43 23.01 2.29
N PHE A 625 22.31 22.54 3.54
CA PHE A 625 22.66 23.32 4.71
C PHE A 625 24.16 23.65 4.75
N LYS A 626 25.05 22.66 4.51
CA LYS A 626 26.50 22.89 4.45
C LYS A 626 26.88 23.88 3.35
N GLU A 627 26.37 23.70 2.13
CA GLU A 627 26.59 24.60 0.98
C GLU A 627 26.23 26.06 1.29
N LEU A 628 25.15 26.29 2.05
CA LEU A 628 24.65 27.64 2.34
C LEU A 628 25.34 28.33 3.52
N TYR A 629 25.94 27.57 4.46
CA TYR A 629 26.40 28.10 5.75
C TYR A 629 27.87 27.83 6.10
N ASN A 630 28.47 26.74 5.60
CA ASN A 630 29.83 26.33 6.01
C ASN A 630 30.90 26.59 4.94
N GLY A 631 30.50 26.81 3.68
CA GLY A 631 31.44 26.78 2.56
C GLY A 631 31.89 25.35 2.22
N ASN A 632 32.64 25.22 1.13
CA ASN A 632 33.37 23.99 0.78
C ASN A 632 34.79 24.05 1.33
#